data_AF-A0A2G5T4H4-F1
#
_entry.id   AF-A0A2G5T4H4-F1
#
_cell.length_a   1.000
_cell.length_b   1.000
_cell.length_c   1.000
_cell.angle_alpha   90.00
_cell.angle_beta   90.00
_cell.angle_gamma   90.00
#
_symmetry.space_group_name_H-M   'P 1'
#
loop_
_entity.id
_entity.type
_entity.pdbx_description
1 polymer ?
#
loop_
_entity_poly.entity_id
_entity_poly.type
_entity_poly.pdbx_seq_one_letter_code
_entity_poly.pdbx_strand_id
1 'polypeptide(L)'
;MRTASIYVLLIGVCLSELYSMAIPLKIKLEEFWLQWQKCPVPPSVLQIYFNRIVLSTADNMARLSGWLCVLFALVRVVVLRKISDNRFQMISAPGFGWILIFFSFVGSFVISLSHYFKDQIEELGVWTPQPGCESLSTTEIYEYRLIISDLYTFGNGVFAVLFFLSNGFFSHILPCSLYPILIIFLSMEIRKSKKVKNGFTTVNPHQKRNEKTTILVTIISIFEFLIQLCYSIIFILELVTWGGNR
;
A
#
# COMPACT_ATOMS: atom_id res chain seq x y z
N MET A 1 -20.45 17.17 14.93
CA MET A 1 -19.34 16.65 14.10
C MET A 1 -19.41 15.12 14.00
N ARG A 2 -20.22 14.56 13.08
CA ARG A 2 -20.53 13.10 13.04
C ARG A 2 -19.71 12.29 12.03
N THR A 3 -18.63 12.86 11.47
CA THR A 3 -17.82 12.26 10.40
C THR A 3 -16.32 12.52 10.55
N ALA A 4 -15.86 12.97 11.73
CA ALA A 4 -14.47 13.38 11.94
C ALA A 4 -13.48 12.23 11.72
N SER A 5 -13.77 11.03 12.24
CA SER A 5 -12.96 9.83 12.01
C SER A 5 -12.83 9.46 10.52
N ILE A 6 -13.92 9.58 9.76
CA ILE A 6 -13.96 9.25 8.32
C ILE A 6 -13.03 10.18 7.53
N TYR A 7 -12.99 11.47 7.88
CA TYR A 7 -12.08 12.43 7.24
C TYR A 7 -10.61 12.17 7.59
N VAL A 8 -10.32 11.81 8.86
CA VAL A 8 -8.97 11.45 9.29
C VAL A 8 -8.46 10.23 8.51
N LEU A 9 -9.28 9.18 8.39
CA LEU A 9 -8.93 8.00 7.60
C LEU A 9 -8.69 8.33 6.13
N LEU A 10 -9.55 9.16 5.53
CA LEU A 10 -9.41 9.57 4.13
C LEU A 10 -8.13 10.37 3.88
N ILE A 11 -7.75 11.27 4.80
CA ILE A 11 -6.47 11.98 4.72
C ILE A 11 -5.30 10.99 4.78
N GLY A 12 -5.37 10.00 5.66
CA GLY A 12 -4.37 8.93 5.76
C GLY A 12 -4.20 8.17 4.44
N VAL A 13 -5.32 7.76 3.82
CA VAL A 13 -5.32 7.12 2.49
C VAL A 13 -4.61 8.01 1.48
N CYS A 14 -5.06 9.26 1.29
CA CYS A 14 -4.50 10.15 0.27
C CYS A 14 -2.99 10.40 0.46
N LEU A 15 -2.53 10.57 1.70
CA LEU A 15 -1.10 10.76 1.98
C LEU A 15 -0.28 9.49 1.66
N SER A 16 -0.81 8.32 2.01
CA SER A 16 -0.14 7.05 1.77
C SER A 16 -0.07 6.70 0.27
N GLU A 17 -1.13 6.98 -0.50
CA GLU A 17 -1.14 6.81 -1.96
C GLU A 17 -0.21 7.80 -2.67
N LEU A 18 -0.23 9.06 -2.24
CA LEU A 18 0.66 10.08 -2.81
C LEU A 18 2.13 9.69 -2.64
N TYR A 19 2.49 9.20 -1.45
CA TYR A 19 3.85 8.74 -1.19
C TYR A 19 4.21 7.51 -2.04
N SER A 20 3.35 6.49 -2.06
CA SER A 20 3.65 5.25 -2.79
C SER A 20 3.73 5.46 -4.31
N MET A 21 2.90 6.35 -4.88
CA MET A 21 2.95 6.71 -6.30
C MET A 21 4.21 7.50 -6.69
N ALA A 22 4.81 8.26 -5.77
CA ALA A 22 6.02 9.04 -6.05
C ALA A 22 7.24 8.14 -6.34
N ILE A 23 7.25 6.90 -5.83
CA ILE A 23 8.43 6.03 -5.88
C ILE A 23 8.64 5.39 -7.26
N PRO A 24 7.63 4.81 -7.94
CA PRO A 24 7.78 4.38 -9.33
C PRO A 24 8.24 5.52 -10.26
N LEU A 25 7.73 6.74 -10.03
CA LEU A 25 8.15 7.93 -10.78
C LEU A 25 9.64 8.24 -10.53
N LYS A 26 10.07 8.20 -9.28
CA LYS A 26 11.48 8.36 -8.91
C LYS A 26 12.36 7.34 -9.64
N ILE A 27 12.01 6.05 -9.58
CA ILE A 27 12.78 4.97 -10.22
C ILE A 27 12.90 5.20 -11.73
N LYS A 28 11.80 5.55 -12.40
CA LYS A 28 11.82 5.81 -13.85
C LYS A 28 12.64 7.04 -14.21
N LEU A 29 12.63 8.07 -13.37
CA LEU A 29 13.47 9.25 -13.55
C LEU A 29 14.95 8.92 -13.38
N GLU A 30 15.31 8.09 -12.39
CA GLU A 30 16.68 7.62 -12.17
C GLU A 30 17.18 6.76 -13.34
N GLU A 31 16.34 5.83 -13.84
CA GLU A 31 16.66 5.03 -15.04
C GLU A 31 16.91 5.92 -16.26
N PHE A 32 16.03 6.90 -16.51
CA PHE A 32 16.18 7.86 -17.60
C PHE A 32 17.48 8.69 -17.44
N TRP A 33 17.78 9.14 -16.22
CA TRP A 33 18.97 9.93 -15.93
C TRP A 33 20.25 9.12 -16.17
N LEU A 34 20.27 7.86 -15.73
CA LEU A 34 21.40 6.94 -15.93
C LEU A 34 21.63 6.67 -17.42
N GLN A 35 20.58 6.51 -18.22
CA GLN A 35 20.68 6.34 -19.67
C GLN A 35 21.21 7.59 -20.39
N TRP A 36 20.94 8.78 -19.83
CA TRP A 36 21.37 10.04 -20.41
C TRP A 36 22.84 10.39 -20.08
N GLN A 37 23.38 9.81 -19.00
CA GLN A 37 24.78 10.00 -18.61
C GLN A 37 25.72 9.18 -19.50
N LYS A 38 26.76 9.85 -20.05
CA LYS A 38 27.81 9.19 -20.83
C LYS A 38 28.71 8.27 -19.99
N CYS A 39 28.92 8.62 -18.71
CA CYS A 39 29.78 7.90 -17.78
C CYS A 39 29.07 7.76 -16.42
N PRO A 40 28.13 6.82 -16.25
CA PRO A 40 27.44 6.63 -14.98
C PRO A 40 28.40 6.02 -13.94
N VAL A 41 28.47 6.64 -12.76
CA VAL A 41 29.26 6.17 -11.62
C VAL A 41 28.35 5.32 -10.72
N PRO A 42 28.83 4.22 -10.12
CA PRO A 42 28.02 3.40 -9.22
C PRO A 42 27.56 4.21 -7.99
N PRO A 43 26.37 3.89 -7.44
CA PRO A 43 25.87 4.56 -6.26
C PRO A 43 26.74 4.25 -5.04
N SER A 44 26.87 5.22 -4.14
CA SER A 44 27.57 5.00 -2.88
C SER A 44 26.77 4.09 -1.94
N VAL A 45 27.46 3.42 -1.01
CA VAL A 45 26.81 2.56 0.01
C VAL A 45 25.69 3.29 0.74
N LEU A 46 25.92 4.56 1.11
CA LEU A 46 24.93 5.39 1.78
C LEU A 46 23.70 5.63 0.90
N GLN A 47 23.87 5.87 -0.40
CA GLN A 47 22.75 5.98 -1.34
C GLN A 47 21.96 4.67 -1.45
N ILE A 48 22.63 3.51 -1.45
CA ILE A 48 21.97 2.20 -1.47
C ILE A 48 21.11 2.01 -0.21
N TYR A 49 21.65 2.33 0.97
CA TYR A 49 20.89 2.26 2.22
C TYR A 49 19.67 3.19 2.21
N PHE A 50 19.84 4.45 1.82
CA PHE A 50 18.73 5.40 1.73
C PHE A 50 17.68 4.93 0.72
N ASN A 51 18.09 4.45 -0.45
CA ASN A 51 17.17 3.95 -1.46
C ASN A 51 16.36 2.76 -0.94
N ARG A 52 17.03 1.82 -0.24
CA ARG A 52 16.37 0.66 0.38
C ARG A 52 15.33 1.06 1.43
N ILE A 53 15.64 2.04 2.30
CA ILE A 53 14.69 2.57 3.30
C ILE A 53 13.49 3.22 2.60
N VAL A 54 13.73 4.01 1.56
CA VAL A 54 12.66 4.67 0.78
C VAL A 54 11.75 3.65 0.12
N LEU A 55 12.31 2.62 -0.53
CA LEU A 55 11.55 1.55 -1.18
C LEU A 55 10.74 0.73 -0.17
N SER A 56 11.32 0.37 0.97
CA SER A 56 10.60 -0.33 2.04
C SER A 56 9.47 0.53 2.63
N THR A 57 9.72 1.84 2.81
CA THR A 57 8.67 2.76 3.27
C THR A 57 7.55 2.88 2.24
N ALA A 58 7.87 2.83 0.95
CA ALA A 58 6.88 2.87 -0.13
C ALA A 58 5.94 1.66 -0.10
N ASP A 59 6.52 0.47 0.05
CA ASP A 59 5.77 -0.77 0.22
C ASP A 59 4.86 -0.72 1.46
N ASN A 60 5.38 -0.22 2.58
CA ASN A 60 4.59 0.00 3.79
C ASN A 60 3.41 0.96 3.56
N MET A 61 3.65 2.09 2.86
CA MET A 61 2.60 3.08 2.57
C MET A 61 1.54 2.54 1.60
N ALA A 62 1.94 1.78 0.57
CA ALA A 62 1.00 1.15 -0.35
C ALA A 62 0.07 0.17 0.38
N ARG A 63 0.63 -0.66 1.26
CA ARG A 63 -0.12 -1.60 2.09
C ARG A 63 -1.02 -0.90 3.10
N LEU A 64 -0.50 0.13 3.75
CA LEU A 64 -1.25 0.96 4.69
C LEU A 64 -2.50 1.54 4.00
N SER A 65 -2.34 2.11 2.79
CA SER A 65 -3.46 2.65 2.02
C SER A 65 -4.60 1.64 1.87
N GLY A 66 -4.29 0.43 1.40
CA GLY A 66 -5.28 -0.63 1.20
C GLY A 66 -6.04 -0.98 2.50
N TRP A 67 -5.34 -1.09 3.63
CA TRP A 67 -5.98 -1.32 4.92
C TRP A 67 -6.81 -0.14 5.41
N LEU A 68 -6.36 1.10 5.18
CA LEU A 68 -7.11 2.30 5.53
C LEU A 68 -8.39 2.42 4.70
N CYS A 69 -8.38 2.02 3.42
CA CYS A 69 -9.58 1.96 2.59
C CYS A 69 -10.60 0.93 3.10
N VAL A 70 -10.14 -0.26 3.50
CA VAL A 70 -10.98 -1.28 4.15
C VAL A 70 -11.59 -0.74 5.45
N LEU A 71 -10.78 -0.11 6.30
CA LEU A 71 -11.25 0.47 7.57
C LEU A 71 -12.21 1.65 7.36
N PHE A 72 -11.95 2.50 6.37
CA PHE A 72 -12.84 3.59 5.97
C PHE A 72 -14.21 3.05 5.53
N ALA A 73 -14.23 2.01 4.69
CA ALA A 73 -15.46 1.36 4.26
C ALA A 73 -16.20 0.72 5.45
N LEU A 74 -15.49 0.03 6.33
CA LEU A 74 -16.05 -0.58 7.53
C LEU A 74 -16.68 0.45 8.47
N VAL A 75 -15.96 1.55 8.78
CA VAL A 75 -16.48 2.63 9.61
C VAL A 75 -17.74 3.24 9.00
N ARG A 76 -17.79 3.41 7.67
CA ARG A 76 -19.00 3.88 6.98
C ARG A 76 -20.17 2.91 7.11
N VAL A 77 -19.96 1.60 6.95
CA VAL A 77 -21.01 0.59 7.14
C VAL A 77 -21.55 0.64 8.58
N VAL A 78 -20.66 0.71 9.57
CA VAL A 78 -21.03 0.80 10.99
C VAL A 78 -21.82 2.06 11.29
N VAL A 79 -21.38 3.21 10.76
CA VAL A 79 -22.05 4.50 10.93
C VAL A 79 -23.44 4.50 10.27
N LEU A 80 -23.58 3.89 9.08
CA LEU A 80 -24.86 3.80 8.36
C LEU A 80 -25.85 2.83 9.02
N ARG A 81 -25.36 1.74 9.62
CA ARG A 81 -26.20 0.76 10.35
C ARG A 81 -26.82 1.29 11.63
N LYS A 82 -26.58 2.55 12.00
CA LYS A 82 -27.10 3.19 13.22
C LYS A 82 -27.03 2.23 14.41
N ILE A 83 -25.83 1.79 14.76
CA ILE A 83 -25.66 1.11 16.05
C ILE A 83 -26.08 2.14 17.11
N SER A 84 -27.25 1.86 17.71
CA SER A 84 -27.79 2.55 18.86
C SER A 84 -26.69 2.79 19.88
N ASP A 85 -26.76 3.95 20.55
CA ASP A 85 -26.04 4.24 21.79
C ASP A 85 -24.57 4.71 21.66
N ASN A 86 -24.05 5.25 22.77
CA ASN A 86 -22.77 5.95 22.98
C ASN A 86 -21.54 5.45 22.17
N ARG A 87 -21.51 4.16 21.80
CA ARG A 87 -20.51 3.56 20.91
C ARG A 87 -20.39 4.26 19.55
N PHE A 88 -21.49 4.78 19.00
CA PHE A 88 -21.48 5.55 17.76
C PHE A 88 -20.65 6.85 17.87
N GLN A 89 -20.75 7.53 19.01
CA GLN A 89 -20.00 8.77 19.24
C GLN A 89 -18.50 8.50 19.33
N MET A 90 -18.11 7.39 19.95
CA MET A 90 -16.71 6.96 20.04
C MET A 90 -16.11 6.63 18.68
N ILE A 91 -16.80 5.83 17.85
CA ILE A 91 -16.32 5.43 16.51
C ILE A 91 -16.22 6.63 15.54
N SER A 92 -17.12 7.61 15.71
CA SER A 92 -17.14 8.82 14.88
C SER A 92 -16.10 9.86 15.31
N ALA A 93 -15.48 9.70 16.48
CA ALA A 93 -14.51 10.64 17.03
C ALA A 93 -13.19 10.61 16.23
N PRO A 94 -12.54 11.76 16.03
CA PRO A 94 -11.29 11.82 15.25
C PRO A 94 -10.16 11.00 15.88
N GLY A 95 -10.12 10.88 17.22
CA GLY A 95 -9.14 10.07 17.92
C GLY A 95 -9.21 8.58 17.54
N PHE A 96 -10.42 8.05 17.28
CA PHE A 96 -10.57 6.67 16.81
C PHE A 96 -9.92 6.46 15.44
N GLY A 97 -10.04 7.44 14.54
CA GLY A 97 -9.39 7.41 13.22
C GLY A 97 -7.86 7.37 13.33
N TRP A 98 -7.27 8.17 14.21
CA TRP A 98 -5.82 8.14 14.46
C TRP A 98 -5.34 6.83 15.05
N ILE A 99 -6.10 6.25 15.99
CA ILE A 99 -5.80 4.94 16.58
C ILE A 99 -5.79 3.86 15.49
N LEU A 100 -6.79 3.86 14.61
CA LEU A 100 -6.85 2.94 13.48
C LEU A 100 -5.66 3.10 12.54
N ILE A 101 -5.29 4.34 12.18
CA ILE A 101 -4.10 4.60 11.35
C ILE A 101 -2.84 4.06 12.01
N PHE A 102 -2.67 4.30 13.31
CA PHE A 102 -1.49 3.84 14.04
C PHE A 102 -1.38 2.31 14.04
N PHE A 103 -2.45 1.59 14.37
CA PHE A 103 -2.42 0.12 14.38
C PHE A 103 -2.20 -0.46 12.97
N SER A 104 -2.82 0.12 11.94
CA SER A 104 -2.59 -0.29 10.56
C SER A 104 -1.16 -0.01 10.09
N PHE A 105 -0.57 1.09 10.53
CA PHE A 105 0.83 1.41 10.24
C PHE A 105 1.78 0.43 10.92
N VAL A 106 1.57 0.12 12.20
CA VAL A 106 2.39 -0.86 12.93
C VAL A 106 2.28 -2.25 12.29
N GLY A 107 1.06 -2.69 11.97
CA GLY A 107 0.84 -3.98 11.30
C GLY A 107 1.52 -4.05 9.94
N SER A 108 1.38 -2.99 9.13
CA SER A 108 2.03 -2.91 7.82
C SER A 108 3.56 -2.87 7.93
N PHE A 109 4.08 -2.16 8.93
CA PHE A 109 5.52 -2.03 9.17
C PHE A 109 6.15 -3.38 9.52
N VAL A 110 5.51 -4.17 10.36
CA VAL A 110 6.00 -5.52 10.73
C VAL A 110 6.17 -6.41 9.50
N ILE A 111 5.24 -6.33 8.54
CA ILE A 111 5.37 -7.13 7.32
C ILE A 111 6.40 -6.50 6.37
N SER A 112 6.49 -5.18 6.29
CA SER A 112 7.49 -4.50 5.45
C SER A 112 8.94 -4.72 5.94
N LEU A 113 9.14 -4.98 7.25
CA LEU A 113 10.45 -5.40 7.77
C LEU A 113 10.96 -6.67 7.08
N SER A 114 10.08 -7.61 6.72
CA SER A 114 10.49 -8.78 5.95
C SER A 114 11.08 -8.36 4.59
N HIS A 115 10.42 -7.44 3.88
CA HIS A 115 10.94 -6.89 2.63
C HIS A 115 12.26 -6.15 2.83
N TYR A 116 12.43 -5.45 3.95
CA TYR A 116 13.71 -4.84 4.28
C TYR A 116 14.80 -5.91 4.40
N PHE A 117 14.61 -6.97 5.21
CA PHE A 117 15.62 -8.00 5.43
C PHE A 117 15.82 -8.98 4.27
N LYS A 118 15.05 -8.87 3.20
CA LYS A 118 15.17 -9.70 1.99
C LYS A 118 16.59 -9.70 1.42
N ASP A 119 17.19 -8.53 1.31
CA ASP A 119 18.46 -8.33 0.60
C ASP A 119 19.60 -7.94 1.56
N GLN A 120 20.83 -8.33 1.22
CA GLN A 120 22.06 -7.90 1.88
C GLN A 120 22.95 -7.16 0.88
N ILE A 121 23.78 -6.23 1.39
CA ILE A 121 24.70 -5.46 0.54
C ILE A 121 26.01 -6.25 0.47
N GLU A 122 26.43 -6.59 -0.75
CA GLU A 122 27.70 -7.24 -1.04
C GLU A 122 28.57 -6.31 -1.87
N GLU A 123 29.87 -6.31 -1.56
CA GLU A 123 30.90 -5.60 -2.32
C GLU A 123 31.38 -6.48 -3.48
N LEU A 124 31.29 -5.97 -4.70
CA LEU A 124 31.71 -6.68 -5.90
C LEU A 124 33.20 -6.47 -6.22
N GLY A 125 33.80 -5.39 -5.70
CA GLY A 125 35.19 -5.00 -5.94
C GLY A 125 35.30 -3.64 -6.64
N VAL A 126 36.45 -3.37 -7.24
CA VAL A 126 36.76 -2.08 -7.89
C VAL A 126 35.97 -1.94 -9.19
N TRP A 127 35.18 -0.87 -9.28
CA TRP A 127 34.41 -0.48 -10.46
C TRP A 127 35.34 -0.07 -11.61
N THR A 128 35.11 -0.64 -12.79
CA THR A 128 35.84 -0.29 -14.01
C THR A 128 35.00 0.60 -14.92
N PRO A 129 35.49 1.79 -15.33
CA PRO A 129 34.73 2.68 -16.21
C PRO A 129 34.55 2.11 -17.62
N GLN A 130 33.48 2.53 -18.29
CA GLN A 130 33.23 2.20 -19.69
C GLN A 130 34.29 2.83 -20.62
N PRO A 131 34.52 2.26 -21.82
CA PRO A 131 35.44 2.83 -22.81
C PRO A 131 35.08 4.29 -23.13
N GLY A 132 36.07 5.20 -23.01
CA GLY A 132 35.86 6.65 -23.16
C GLY A 132 35.61 7.42 -21.84
N CYS A 133 35.55 6.73 -20.70
CA CYS A 133 35.41 7.31 -19.36
C CYS A 133 36.63 7.06 -18.45
N GLU A 134 37.78 6.75 -19.05
CA GLU A 134 39.00 6.27 -18.37
C GLU A 134 39.56 7.30 -17.36
N SER A 135 39.30 8.59 -17.53
CA SER A 135 39.72 9.63 -16.58
C SER A 135 39.12 9.44 -15.17
N LEU A 136 37.98 8.74 -15.05
CA LEU A 136 37.35 8.40 -13.77
C LEU A 136 38.01 7.21 -13.05
N SER A 137 38.89 6.45 -13.71
CA SER A 137 39.62 5.32 -13.10
C SER A 137 40.74 5.75 -12.15
N THR A 138 41.04 7.06 -12.08
CA THR A 138 42.12 7.60 -11.23
C THR A 138 41.82 7.52 -9.74
N THR A 139 40.57 7.24 -9.36
CA THR A 139 40.14 6.96 -7.98
C THR A 139 39.56 5.56 -7.88
N GLU A 140 40.01 4.76 -6.91
CA GLU A 140 39.43 3.44 -6.62
C GLU A 140 37.99 3.60 -6.11
N ILE A 141 37.01 3.34 -6.96
CA ILE A 141 35.59 3.35 -6.62
C ILE A 141 35.15 1.90 -6.46
N TYR A 142 34.54 1.55 -5.32
CA TYR A 142 34.01 0.21 -5.08
C TYR A 142 32.55 0.11 -5.51
N GLU A 143 32.20 -0.99 -6.17
CA GLU A 143 30.82 -1.30 -6.57
C GLU A 143 30.14 -2.20 -5.53
N TYR A 144 28.89 -1.86 -5.20
CA TYR A 144 28.08 -2.59 -4.24
C TYR A 144 26.75 -3.01 -4.88
N ARG A 145 26.27 -4.20 -4.54
CA ARG A 145 24.98 -4.73 -5.03
C ARG A 145 24.15 -5.30 -3.89
N LEU A 146 22.84 -5.26 -4.08
CA LEU A 146 21.88 -5.99 -3.26
C LEU A 146 21.78 -7.44 -3.76
N ILE A 147 22.17 -8.39 -2.91
CA ILE A 147 21.99 -9.83 -3.14
C ILE A 147 20.99 -10.39 -2.13
N ILE A 148 20.46 -11.60 -2.38
CA ILE A 148 19.53 -12.24 -1.45
C ILE A 148 20.26 -12.51 -0.12
N SER A 149 19.62 -12.18 1.00
CA SER A 149 20.19 -12.38 2.32
C SER A 149 20.29 -13.87 2.70
N ASP A 150 21.27 -14.18 3.55
CA ASP A 150 21.46 -15.53 4.09
C ASP A 150 20.22 -16.01 4.89
N LEU A 151 19.49 -15.09 5.51
CA LEU A 151 18.23 -15.38 6.20
C LEU A 151 17.17 -15.93 5.22
N TYR A 152 17.13 -15.38 4.00
CA TYR A 152 16.19 -15.78 2.96
C TYR A 152 16.60 -17.06 2.22
N THR A 153 17.86 -17.45 2.26
CA THR A 153 18.35 -18.73 1.71
C THR A 153 18.37 -19.85 2.76
N PHE A 154 18.32 -19.50 4.05
CA PHE A 154 18.32 -20.46 5.16
C PHE A 154 17.24 -21.54 5.03
N GLY A 155 17.62 -22.78 5.32
CA GLY A 155 16.70 -23.92 5.34
C GLY A 155 16.00 -24.15 4.01
N ASN A 156 16.72 -24.04 2.88
CA ASN A 156 16.17 -24.15 1.53
C ASN A 156 15.12 -23.06 1.20
N GLY A 157 15.32 -21.86 1.73
CA GLY A 157 14.48 -20.70 1.48
C GLY A 157 13.08 -20.77 2.08
N VAL A 158 12.88 -21.48 3.19
CA VAL A 158 11.59 -21.55 3.90
C VAL A 158 11.11 -20.16 4.34
N PHE A 159 12.02 -19.31 4.84
CA PHE A 159 11.68 -17.93 5.22
C PHE A 159 11.24 -17.09 4.02
N ALA A 160 11.89 -17.25 2.86
CA ALA A 160 11.50 -16.58 1.64
C ALA A 160 10.05 -16.97 1.22
N VAL A 161 9.71 -18.26 1.28
CA VAL A 161 8.33 -18.73 1.00
C VAL A 161 7.34 -18.11 1.99
N LEU A 162 7.62 -18.21 3.28
CA LEU A 162 6.71 -17.77 4.34
C LEU A 162 6.44 -16.26 4.25
N PHE A 163 7.49 -15.45 4.10
CA PHE A 163 7.35 -14.00 3.99
C PHE A 163 6.67 -13.60 2.69
N PHE A 164 6.99 -14.24 1.57
CA PHE A 164 6.32 -13.97 0.30
C PHE A 164 4.82 -14.28 0.34
N LEU A 165 4.44 -15.44 0.89
CA LEU A 165 3.03 -15.84 1.05
C LEU A 165 2.28 -14.92 2.03
N SER A 166 2.88 -14.63 3.18
CA SER A 166 2.30 -13.71 4.16
C SER A 166 2.08 -12.33 3.55
N ASN A 167 3.10 -11.80 2.88
CA ASN A 167 3.02 -10.51 2.20
C ASN A 167 1.88 -10.50 1.18
N GLY A 168 1.81 -11.50 0.32
CA GLY A 168 0.77 -11.60 -0.69
C GLY A 168 -0.64 -11.69 -0.10
N PHE A 169 -0.79 -12.50 0.95
CA PHE A 169 -2.08 -12.69 1.61
C PHE A 169 -2.58 -11.39 2.27
N PHE A 170 -1.74 -10.74 3.08
CA PHE A 170 -2.13 -9.54 3.82
C PHE A 170 -2.18 -8.27 2.98
N SER A 171 -1.39 -8.17 1.91
CA SER A 171 -1.34 -6.98 1.06
C SER A 171 -2.30 -7.04 -0.13
N HIS A 172 -2.59 -8.23 -0.65
CA HIS A 172 -3.37 -8.38 -1.88
C HIS A 172 -4.69 -9.11 -1.64
N ILE A 173 -4.64 -10.36 -1.18
CA ILE A 173 -5.80 -11.26 -1.12
C ILE A 173 -6.85 -10.79 -0.10
N LEU A 174 -6.42 -10.45 1.12
CA LEU A 174 -7.31 -10.02 2.19
C LEU A 174 -8.02 -8.70 1.85
N PRO A 175 -7.32 -7.61 1.49
CA PRO A 175 -7.97 -6.37 1.08
C PRO A 175 -8.90 -6.58 -0.12
N CYS A 176 -8.47 -7.33 -1.15
CA CYS A 176 -9.25 -7.61 -2.35
C CYS A 176 -10.57 -8.33 -2.07
N SER A 177 -10.60 -9.24 -1.08
CA SER A 177 -11.81 -9.97 -0.69
C SER A 177 -12.71 -9.18 0.26
N LEU A 178 -12.14 -8.46 1.23
CA LEU A 178 -12.90 -7.69 2.22
C LEU A 178 -13.61 -6.49 1.59
N TYR A 179 -12.96 -5.82 0.65
CA TYR A 179 -13.50 -4.61 0.03
C TYR A 179 -14.85 -4.80 -0.69
N PRO A 180 -15.03 -5.78 -1.61
CA PRO A 180 -16.32 -6.02 -2.26
C PRO A 180 -17.41 -6.45 -1.27
N ILE A 181 -17.06 -7.22 -0.23
CA ILE A 181 -18.00 -7.61 0.83
C ILE A 181 -18.54 -6.36 1.54
N LEU A 182 -17.66 -5.43 1.91
CA LEU A 182 -18.06 -4.17 2.55
C LEU A 182 -18.90 -3.28 1.63
N ILE A 183 -18.58 -3.22 0.33
CA ILE A 183 -19.37 -2.47 -0.66
C ILE A 183 -20.78 -3.06 -0.82
N ILE A 184 -20.92 -4.39 -0.83
CA ILE A 184 -22.22 -5.06 -0.89
C ILE A 184 -23.04 -4.70 0.35
N PHE A 185 -22.45 -4.80 1.55
CA PHE A 185 -23.13 -4.42 2.79
C PHE A 185 -23.56 -2.95 2.79
N LEU A 186 -22.68 -2.04 2.35
CA LEU A 186 -22.98 -0.63 2.23
C LEU A 186 -24.15 -0.39 1.26
N SER A 187 -24.13 -1.06 0.10
CA SER A 187 -25.18 -0.98 -0.92
C SER A 187 -26.53 -1.47 -0.41
N MET A 188 -26.54 -2.57 0.34
CA MET A 188 -27.75 -3.10 0.99
C MET A 188 -28.33 -2.11 2.01
N GLU A 189 -27.47 -1.48 2.81
CA GLU A 189 -27.89 -0.53 3.86
C GLU A 189 -28.51 0.74 3.26
N ILE A 190 -27.93 1.23 2.16
CA ILE A 190 -28.48 2.36 1.39
C ILE A 190 -29.86 1.98 0.84
N ARG A 191 -30.00 0.80 0.22
CA ARG A 191 -31.28 0.33 -0.34
C ARG A 191 -32.36 0.22 0.74
N LYS A 192 -32.03 -0.31 1.93
CA LYS A 192 -32.95 -0.35 3.08
C LYS A 192 -33.38 1.06 3.50
N SER A 193 -32.43 1.97 3.66
CA SER A 193 -32.71 3.37 4.00
C SER A 193 -33.57 4.08 2.95
N LYS A 194 -33.43 3.75 1.65
CA LYS A 194 -34.27 4.29 0.57
C LYS A 194 -35.70 3.76 0.61
N LYS A 195 -35.90 2.45 0.85
CA LYS A 195 -37.24 1.85 0.95
C LYS A 195 -38.07 2.49 2.08
N VAL A 196 -37.44 2.74 3.24
CA VAL A 196 -38.11 3.43 4.37
C VAL A 196 -38.48 4.88 4.03
N LYS A 197 -37.66 5.57 3.22
CA LYS A 197 -37.90 6.97 2.81
C LYS A 197 -38.98 7.13 1.74
N ASN A 198 -39.15 6.19 0.82
CA ASN A 198 -40.17 6.31 -0.22
C ASN A 198 -41.61 6.35 0.34
N GLY A 199 -41.80 6.01 1.62
CA GLY A 199 -43.06 6.23 2.35
C GLY A 199 -43.23 7.63 2.98
N PHE A 200 -42.20 8.49 2.96
CA PHE A 200 -42.21 9.84 3.55
C PHE A 200 -41.84 10.90 2.50
N THR A 201 -42.69 11.90 2.30
CA THR A 201 -42.61 12.90 1.21
C THR A 201 -41.54 13.98 1.38
N THR A 202 -40.86 14.09 2.52
CA THR A 202 -39.85 15.14 2.78
C THR A 202 -38.45 14.56 3.01
N VAL A 203 -37.61 14.58 1.97
CA VAL A 203 -36.20 14.15 2.08
C VAL A 203 -35.33 15.30 2.58
N ASN A 204 -34.78 15.17 3.78
CA ASN A 204 -33.91 16.16 4.40
C ASN A 204 -32.63 16.41 3.54
N PRO A 205 -32.24 17.68 3.26
CA PRO A 205 -31.06 18.02 2.45
C PRO A 205 -29.74 17.40 2.96
N HIS A 206 -29.58 17.26 4.28
CA HIS A 206 -28.42 16.57 4.86
C HIS A 206 -28.34 15.10 4.43
N GLN A 207 -29.48 14.46 4.22
CA GLN A 207 -29.53 13.06 3.81
C GLN A 207 -29.32 12.87 2.31
N LYS A 208 -29.74 13.84 1.49
CA LYS A 208 -29.42 13.89 0.05
C LYS A 208 -27.91 14.06 -0.19
N ARG A 209 -27.22 14.88 0.64
CA ARG A 209 -25.75 15.00 0.61
C ARG A 209 -25.06 13.69 0.96
N ASN A 210 -25.51 13.03 2.03
CA ASN A 210 -24.93 11.75 2.46
C ASN A 210 -25.09 10.66 1.38
N GLU A 211 -26.24 10.64 0.69
CA GLU A 211 -26.47 9.72 -0.42
C GLU A 211 -25.50 9.93 -1.58
N LYS A 212 -25.29 11.18 -2.02
CA LYS A 212 -24.29 11.50 -3.07
C LYS A 212 -22.87 11.08 -2.68
N THR A 213 -22.46 11.38 -1.44
CA THR A 213 -21.14 10.98 -0.92
C THR A 213 -20.98 9.47 -0.81
N THR A 214 -22.08 8.75 -0.61
CA THR A 214 -22.06 7.29 -0.54
C THR A 214 -21.96 6.68 -1.94
N ILE A 215 -22.73 7.19 -2.90
CA ILE A 215 -22.63 6.79 -4.32
C ILE A 215 -21.21 7.03 -4.85
N LEU A 216 -20.64 8.21 -4.58
CA LEU A 216 -19.27 8.55 -4.98
C LEU A 216 -18.27 7.54 -4.42
N VAL A 217 -18.37 7.21 -3.13
CA VAL A 217 -17.48 6.22 -2.53
C VAL A 217 -17.70 4.83 -3.08
N THR A 218 -18.94 4.42 -3.35
CA THR A 218 -19.20 3.14 -4.03
C THR A 218 -18.51 3.06 -5.38
N ILE A 219 -18.53 4.14 -6.17
CA ILE A 219 -17.84 4.20 -7.47
C ILE A 219 -16.33 4.10 -7.29
N ILE A 220 -15.75 4.93 -6.41
CA ILE A 220 -14.30 4.90 -6.10
C ILE A 220 -13.89 3.49 -5.66
N SER A 221 -14.70 2.86 -4.80
CA SER A 221 -14.43 1.53 -4.31
C SER A 221 -14.51 0.44 -5.39
N ILE A 222 -15.36 0.60 -6.41
CA ILE A 222 -15.37 -0.32 -7.55
C ILE A 222 -14.06 -0.19 -8.34
N PHE A 223 -13.60 1.03 -8.62
CA PHE A 223 -12.33 1.24 -9.34
C PHE A 223 -11.15 0.69 -8.55
N GLU A 224 -11.10 0.95 -7.26
CA GLU A 224 -10.04 0.46 -6.39
C GLU A 224 -10.06 -1.07 -6.27
N PHE A 225 -11.24 -1.71 -6.25
CA PHE A 225 -11.35 -3.17 -6.36
C PHE A 225 -10.76 -3.70 -7.67
N LEU A 226 -11.05 -3.06 -8.81
CA LEU A 226 -10.49 -3.47 -10.11
C LEU A 226 -8.96 -3.35 -10.12
N ILE A 227 -8.41 -2.25 -9.58
CA ILE A 227 -6.96 -2.05 -9.45
C ILE A 227 -6.35 -3.16 -8.59
N GLN A 228 -6.95 -3.43 -7.42
CA GLN A 228 -6.46 -4.45 -6.49
C GLN A 228 -6.53 -5.86 -7.09
N LEU A 229 -7.55 -6.14 -7.91
CA LEU A 229 -7.69 -7.41 -8.62
C LEU A 229 -6.55 -7.59 -9.63
N CYS A 230 -6.18 -6.55 -10.38
CA CYS A 230 -5.03 -6.58 -11.27
C CYS A 230 -3.72 -6.86 -10.50
N TYR A 231 -3.47 -6.17 -9.38
CA TYR A 231 -2.29 -6.43 -8.53
C TYR A 231 -2.28 -7.86 -7.98
N SER A 232 -3.44 -8.38 -7.57
CA SER A 232 -3.57 -9.75 -7.06
C SER A 232 -3.25 -10.80 -8.13
N ILE A 233 -3.65 -10.56 -9.38
CA ILE A 233 -3.31 -11.44 -10.52
C ILE A 233 -1.80 -11.42 -10.77
N ILE A 234 -1.17 -10.25 -10.78
CA ILE A 234 0.28 -10.12 -10.96
C ILE A 234 1.01 -10.92 -9.88
N PHE A 235 0.61 -10.77 -8.62
CA PHE A 235 1.18 -11.53 -7.51
C PHE A 235 1.04 -13.05 -7.70
N ILE A 236 -0.13 -13.54 -8.14
CA ILE A 236 -0.33 -14.97 -8.40
C ILE A 236 0.57 -15.45 -9.55
N LEU A 237 0.72 -14.66 -10.61
CA LEU A 237 1.61 -14.98 -11.72
C LEU A 237 3.07 -15.07 -11.25
N GLU A 238 3.53 -14.12 -10.43
CA GLU A 238 4.86 -14.16 -9.81
C GLU A 238 5.05 -15.39 -8.91
N LEU A 239 4.01 -15.77 -8.17
CA LEU A 239 4.04 -16.96 -7.32
C LEU A 239 4.16 -18.25 -8.15
N VAL A 240 3.44 -18.34 -9.28
CA VAL A 240 3.50 -19.49 -10.19
C VAL A 240 4.85 -19.56 -10.89
N THR A 241 5.38 -18.44 -11.40
CA THR A 241 6.69 -18.42 -12.07
C THR A 241 7.82 -18.71 -11.10
N TRP A 242 7.73 -18.25 -9.85
CA TRP A 242 8.70 -18.56 -8.81
C TRP A 242 8.66 -20.03 -8.39
N GLY A 243 7.47 -20.65 -8.37
CA GLY A 243 7.32 -22.09 -8.12
C GLY A 243 7.84 -22.98 -9.26
N GLY A 244 7.86 -22.47 -10.50
CA GLY A 244 8.33 -23.19 -11.69
C GLY A 244 9.85 -23.17 -11.91
N ASN A 245 10.58 -22.27 -11.23
CA ASN A 245 12.04 -22.10 -11.33
C ASN A 245 12.82 -22.75 -10.17
N ARG A 246 12.19 -23.66 -9.41
CA ARG A 246 12.83 -24.48 -8.37
C ARG A 246 13.06 -25.90 -8.84
#